data_AF-A0A2V9A4D5-F1
#
_entry.id   AF-A0A2V9A4D5-F1
#
_cell.length_a   1.000
_cell.length_b   1.000
_cell.length_c   1.000
_cell.angle_alpha   90.00
_cell.angle_beta   90.00
_cell.angle_gamma   90.00
#
_symmetry.space_group_name_H-M   'P 1'
#
loop_
_entity.id
_entity.type
_entity.pdbx_description
1 polymer ?
#
loop_
_entity_poly.entity_id
_entity_poly.type
_entity_poly.pdbx_seq_one_letter_code
_entity_poly.pdbx_strand_id
1 'polypeptide(L)'
;MLNIRRSLRSLASRPVFPVVAVATLALGLGVNAAIFSLTREVLLRPLPYRDADRLVRVFEVSRALGVASAPIAPVNYIAWRDLVDAFEQTAVFRALLRAPASSERACP
;
A
#
# COMPACT_ATOMS: atom_id res chain seq x y z
N MET A 1 -19.33 43.35 1.11
CA MET A 1 -18.00 43.07 1.71
C MET A 1 -17.88 43.35 3.22
N LEU A 2 -18.70 44.20 3.85
CA LEU A 2 -18.49 44.63 5.26
C LEU A 2 -18.77 43.57 6.37
N ASN A 3 -19.38 42.43 6.02
CA ASN A 3 -19.86 41.46 7.01
C ASN A 3 -18.75 40.56 7.57
N ILE A 4 -17.80 40.11 6.75
CA ILE A 4 -16.70 39.22 7.13
C ILE A 4 -15.82 39.81 8.25
N ARG A 5 -15.53 41.12 8.15
CA ARG A 5 -14.70 41.82 9.14
C ARG A 5 -15.39 41.94 10.51
N ARG A 6 -16.72 42.05 10.54
CA ARG A 6 -17.50 42.08 11.80
C ARG A 6 -17.57 40.69 12.42
N SER A 7 -17.76 39.64 11.62
CA SER A 7 -17.76 38.24 12.08
C SER A 7 -16.42 37.82 12.68
N LEU A 8 -15.29 38.17 12.04
CA LEU A 8 -13.94 37.92 12.55
C LEU A 8 -13.67 38.63 13.88
N ARG A 9 -14.13 39.88 14.03
CA ARG A 9 -13.97 40.64 15.28
C ARG A 9 -14.86 40.09 16.40
N SER A 10 -16.06 39.63 16.08
CA SER A 10 -16.93 38.91 17.02
C SER A 10 -16.27 37.62 17.50
N LEU A 11 -15.61 36.87 16.62
CA LEU A 11 -14.88 35.64 16.96
C LEU A 11 -13.67 35.93 17.86
N ALA A 12 -12.94 37.02 17.60
CA ALA A 12 -11.80 37.45 18.42
C ALA A 12 -12.19 37.97 19.82
N SER A 13 -13.41 38.52 19.97
CA SER A 13 -13.89 39.06 21.25
C SER A 13 -14.24 37.99 22.30
N ARG A 14 -14.47 36.74 21.88
CA ARG A 14 -14.76 35.58 22.75
C ARG A 14 -13.93 34.37 22.28
N PRO A 15 -12.64 34.30 22.67
CA PRO A 15 -11.66 33.43 22.02
C PRO A 15 -11.80 31.94 22.33
N VAL A 16 -12.51 31.56 23.40
CA VAL A 16 -12.55 30.15 23.85
C VAL A 16 -13.19 29.24 22.80
N PHE A 17 -14.35 29.62 22.26
CA PHE A 17 -15.06 28.83 21.26
C PHE A 17 -14.26 28.61 19.95
N PRO A 18 -13.74 29.65 19.28
CA PRO A 18 -12.98 29.45 18.05
C PRO A 18 -11.65 28.72 18.27
N VAL A 19 -11.01 28.89 19.43
CA VAL A 19 -9.77 28.15 19.75
C VAL A 19 -10.05 26.66 19.85
N VAL A 20 -11.09 26.25 20.58
CA VAL A 20 -11.47 24.83 20.69
C VAL A 20 -11.89 24.29 19.33
N ALA A 21 -12.70 25.03 18.56
CA ALA A 21 -13.14 24.60 17.24
C ALA A 21 -11.96 24.38 16.28
N VAL A 22 -11.01 25.32 16.22
CA VAL A 22 -9.80 25.19 15.39
C VAL A 22 -8.91 24.05 15.89
N ALA A 23 -8.74 23.89 17.20
CA ALA A 23 -7.95 22.81 17.78
C ALA A 23 -8.52 21.43 17.42
N THR A 24 -9.83 21.23 17.56
CA THR A 24 -10.49 19.99 17.15
C THR A 24 -10.36 19.74 15.65
N LEU A 25 -10.54 20.78 14.82
CA LEU A 25 -10.39 20.67 13.37
C LEU A 25 -8.96 20.30 12.99
N ALA A 26 -7.97 20.95 13.60
CA ALA A 26 -6.55 20.70 13.39
C ALA A 26 -6.16 19.28 13.83
N LEU A 27 -6.70 18.79 14.96
CA LEU A 27 -6.46 17.44 15.43
C LEU A 27 -7.00 16.40 14.42
N GLY A 28 -8.24 16.57 13.97
CA GLY A 28 -8.87 15.67 12.99
C GLY A 28 -8.14 15.66 11.65
N LEU A 29 -7.76 16.84 11.14
CA LEU A 29 -6.99 16.95 9.90
C LEU A 29 -5.57 16.36 10.06
N GLY A 30 -4.91 16.65 11.17
CA GLY A 30 -3.55 16.20 11.47
C GLY A 30 -3.47 14.68 11.64
N VAL A 31 -4.43 14.06 12.32
CA VAL A 31 -4.49 12.60 12.47
C VAL A 31 -4.64 11.92 11.10
N ASN A 32 -5.54 12.40 10.26
CA ASN A 32 -5.73 11.84 8.91
C ASN A 32 -4.45 11.97 8.06
N ALA A 33 -3.78 13.12 8.11
CA ALA A 33 -2.51 13.33 7.39
C ALA A 33 -1.37 12.47 7.96
N ALA A 34 -1.27 12.34 9.28
CA ALA A 34 -0.24 11.55 9.95
C ALA A 34 -0.36 10.06 9.63
N ILE A 35 -1.58 9.52 9.66
CA ILE A 35 -1.85 8.12 9.27
C ILE A 35 -1.41 7.90 7.82
N PHE A 36 -1.80 8.78 6.89
CA PHE A 36 -1.42 8.62 5.49
C PHE A 36 0.09 8.77 5.25
N SER A 37 0.76 9.67 5.97
CA SER A 37 2.21 9.86 5.90
C SER A 37 2.96 8.64 6.44
N LEU A 38 2.55 8.11 7.60
CA LEU A 38 3.12 6.89 8.18
C LEU A 38 2.86 5.67 7.30
N THR A 39 1.66 5.54 6.74
CA THR A 39 1.36 4.42 5.82
C THR A 39 2.20 4.52 4.56
N ARG A 40 2.42 5.74 4.04
CA ARG A 40 3.33 5.96 2.92
C ARG A 40 4.78 5.61 3.30
N GLU A 41 5.27 5.90 4.49
CA GLU A 41 6.64 5.52 4.85
C GLU A 41 6.81 4.03 5.18
N VAL A 42 5.81 3.42 5.82
CA VAL A 42 5.90 2.04 6.32
C VAL A 42 5.49 1.03 5.25
N LEU A 43 4.40 1.30 4.52
CA LEU A 43 3.90 0.42 3.46
C LEU A 43 4.62 0.69 2.12
N LEU A 44 4.93 1.95 1.85
CA LEU A 44 5.59 2.42 0.64
C LEU A 44 6.94 3.05 0.99
N ARG A 45 7.76 2.44 1.86
CA ARG A 45 9.20 2.73 1.84
C ARG A 45 9.57 2.66 0.37
N PRO A 46 9.87 3.79 -0.30
CA PRO A 46 9.83 3.87 -1.74
C PRO A 46 10.76 2.78 -2.19
N LEU A 47 10.15 1.72 -2.71
CA LEU A 47 10.83 0.50 -3.07
C LEU A 47 11.96 1.02 -3.96
N PRO A 48 13.25 0.88 -3.60
CA PRO A 48 14.35 1.59 -4.24
C PRO A 48 14.63 1.00 -5.63
N TYR A 49 13.58 1.00 -6.45
CA TYR A 49 13.47 0.50 -7.79
C TYR A 49 13.10 1.74 -8.60
N ARG A 50 14.02 2.15 -9.48
CA ARG A 50 13.71 3.12 -10.52
C ARG A 50 12.56 2.53 -11.34
N ASP A 51 11.53 3.32 -11.62
CA ASP A 51 10.39 2.96 -12.48
C ASP A 51 9.40 1.94 -11.87
N ALA A 52 8.79 2.28 -10.73
CA ALA A 52 7.77 1.45 -10.07
C ALA A 52 6.56 1.10 -10.97
N ASP A 53 6.21 1.93 -11.95
CA ASP A 53 5.16 1.66 -12.95
C ASP A 53 5.48 0.49 -13.90
N ARG A 54 6.75 0.05 -13.99
CA ARG A 54 7.18 -1.06 -14.86
C ARG A 54 7.28 -2.40 -14.11
N LEU A 55 6.89 -2.46 -12.84
CA LEU A 55 6.94 -3.68 -12.03
C LEU A 55 5.80 -4.63 -12.42
N VAL A 56 6.14 -5.86 -12.80
CA VAL A 56 5.19 -6.93 -13.13
C VAL A 56 5.42 -8.13 -12.20
N ARG A 57 4.34 -8.75 -11.73
CA ARG A 57 4.41 -9.97 -10.90
C ARG A 57 4.23 -11.20 -11.78
N VAL A 58 5.22 -12.09 -11.76
CA VAL A 58 5.14 -13.40 -12.41
C VAL A 58 4.70 -14.45 -11.38
N PHE A 59 3.76 -15.31 -11.74
CA PHE A 59 3.26 -16.40 -10.91
C PHE A 59 3.04 -17.65 -11.75
N GLU A 60 3.16 -18.82 -11.12
CA GLU A 60 2.88 -20.09 -11.78
C GLU A 60 1.39 -20.39 -11.72
N VAL A 61 0.83 -20.87 -12.83
CA VAL A 61 -0.52 -21.41 -12.85
C VAL A 61 -0.42 -22.91 -12.78
N SER A 62 -0.82 -23.51 -11.65
CA SER A 62 -0.89 -24.96 -11.53
C SER A 62 -2.31 -25.42 -11.79
N ARG A 63 -2.58 -25.83 -13.04
CA ARG A 63 -3.88 -26.43 -13.40
C ARG A 63 -4.15 -27.72 -12.63
N ALA A 64 -3.10 -28.48 -12.28
CA ALA A 64 -3.22 -29.71 -11.50
C ALA A 64 -3.71 -29.48 -10.07
N LEU A 65 -3.35 -28.33 -9.46
CA LEU A 65 -3.76 -27.96 -8.10
C LEU A 65 -4.98 -27.01 -8.08
N GLY A 66 -5.51 -26.64 -9.25
CA GLY A 66 -6.59 -25.63 -9.37
C GLY A 66 -6.18 -24.23 -8.89
N VAL A 67 -4.87 -23.97 -8.77
CA VAL A 67 -4.35 -22.70 -8.24
C VAL A 67 -3.96 -21.77 -9.39
N ALA A 68 -4.66 -20.64 -9.49
CA ALA A 68 -4.42 -19.63 -10.51
C ALA A 68 -3.17 -18.76 -10.24
N SER A 69 -2.59 -18.83 -9.04
CA SER A 69 -1.38 -18.09 -8.67
C SER A 69 -0.59 -18.85 -7.60
N ALA A 70 0.14 -19.87 -8.03
CA ALA A 70 1.09 -20.59 -7.19
C ALA A 70 2.42 -19.81 -7.13
N PRO A 71 3.10 -19.79 -5.96
CA PRO A 71 4.46 -19.31 -5.89
C PRO A 71 5.35 -20.15 -6.82
N ILE A 72 6.22 -19.49 -7.58
CA ILE A 72 7.15 -20.14 -8.50
C ILE A 72 8.09 -21.04 -7.71
N ALA A 73 8.20 -22.31 -8.10
CA ALA A 73 9.18 -23.21 -7.50
C ALA A 73 10.61 -22.68 -7.77
N PRO A 74 11.53 -22.68 -6.79
CA PRO A 74 12.87 -22.11 -6.96
C PRO A 74 13.64 -22.68 -8.17
N VAL A 75 13.43 -23.97 -8.49
CA VAL A 75 14.04 -24.63 -9.64
C VAL A 75 13.54 -24.07 -10.97
N ASN A 76 12.25 -23.77 -11.09
CA ASN A 76 11.67 -23.19 -12.29
C ASN A 76 12.14 -21.75 -12.49
N TYR A 77 12.29 -20.99 -11.41
CA TYR A 77 12.88 -19.64 -11.49
C TYR A 77 14.29 -19.68 -12.08
N ILE A 78 15.15 -20.60 -11.62
CA ILE A 78 16.53 -20.72 -12.12
C ILE A 78 16.54 -21.09 -13.61
N ALA A 79 15.62 -21.95 -14.06
CA ALA A 79 15.52 -22.31 -15.47
C ALA A 79 15.01 -21.15 -16.33
N TRP A 80 14.02 -20.39 -15.85
CA TRP A 80 13.40 -19.32 -16.63
C TRP A 80 14.26 -18.06 -16.72
N ARG A 81 15.06 -17.76 -15.70
CA ARG A 81 15.94 -16.58 -15.70
C ARG A 81 16.91 -16.58 -16.90
N ASP A 82 17.32 -17.76 -17.36
CA ASP A 82 18.29 -17.93 -18.44
C ASP A 82 17.60 -18.01 -19.83
N LEU A 83 16.26 -18.06 -19.86
CA LEU A 83 15.45 -18.19 -21.09
C LEU A 83 14.69 -16.90 -21.46
N VAL A 84 14.58 -15.94 -20.54
CA VAL A 84 13.73 -14.75 -20.70
C VAL A 84 14.54 -13.46 -20.60
N ASP A 85 14.82 -12.84 -21.75
CA ASP A 85 15.49 -11.52 -21.85
C ASP A 85 14.51 -10.32 -21.78
N ALA A 86 13.21 -10.57 -21.56
CA ALA A 86 12.20 -9.51 -21.51
C ALA A 86 12.29 -8.62 -20.26
N PHE A 87 13.01 -9.04 -19.21
CA PHE A 87 13.09 -8.35 -17.93
C PHE A 87 14.52 -7.93 -17.62
N GLU A 88 14.72 -6.64 -17.35
CA GLU A 88 16.04 -6.08 -17.01
C GLU A 88 16.55 -6.58 -15.65
N GLN A 89 15.65 -6.78 -14.68
CA GLN A 89 15.95 -7.34 -13.36
C GLN A 89 14.80 -8.25 -12.88
N THR A 90 15.16 -9.37 -12.27
CA THR A 90 14.21 -10.31 -11.65
C THR A 90 14.59 -10.58 -10.20
N ALA A 91 13.59 -10.66 -9.33
CA ALA A 91 13.77 -10.92 -7.91
C ALA A 91 12.67 -11.84 -7.41
N VAL A 92 13.02 -12.74 -6.48
CA VAL A 92 12.07 -13.63 -5.81
C VAL A 92 11.86 -13.13 -4.39
N PHE A 93 10.59 -12.92 -4.02
CA PHE A 93 10.22 -12.56 -2.66
C PHE A 93 9.27 -13.61 -2.09
N ARG A 94 9.42 -13.87 -0.79
CA ARG A 94 8.47 -14.73 -0.08
C ARG A 94 7.26 -13.90 0.31
N ALA A 95 6.13 -14.16 -0.32
CA ALA A 95 4.86 -13.60 0.13
C ALA A 95 4.55 -14.13 1.54
N LEU A 96 4.48 -13.24 2.53
CA LEU A 96 4.15 -13.59 3.92
C LEU A 96 2.65 -13.92 4.09
N LEU A 97 1.81 -13.47 3.15
CA LEU A 97 0.43 -13.89 3.07
C LEU A 97 0.38 -15.33 2.58
N ARG A 98 0.16 -16.26 3.52
CA ARG A 98 -0.14 -17.65 3.21
C ARG A 98 -1.39 -17.65 2.33
N ALA A 99 -1.24 -18.06 1.06
CA ALA A 99 -2.39 -18.37 0.22
C ALA A 99 -3.32 -19.29 1.04
N PRO A 100 -4.65 -19.07 1.01
CA PRO A 100 -5.58 -19.95 1.71
C PRO A 100 -5.26 -21.37 1.27
N ALA A 101 -4.84 -22.20 2.22
CA ALA A 101 -4.64 -23.62 1.97
C ALA A 101 -6.01 -24.16 1.59
N SER A 102 -6.26 -24.31 0.29
CA SER A 102 -7.41 -25.02 -0.23
C SER A 102 -7.20 -26.48 0.11
N SER A 103 -7.72 -26.83 1.27
CA SER A 103 -8.04 -28.15 1.82
C SER A 103 -7.16 -29.31 1.36
N GLU A 104 -6.52 -29.95 2.34
CA GLU A 104 -6.50 -31.41 2.43
C GLU A 104 -7.68 -32.01 1.68
N ARG A 105 -7.43 -32.62 0.53
CA ARG A 105 -8.16 -33.81 0.10
C ARG A 105 -7.48 -34.44 -1.11
N ALA A 106 -7.07 -35.68 -0.85
CA ALA A 106 -7.00 -36.80 -1.77
C ALA A 106 -5.85 -36.79 -2.80
N CYS A 107 -4.84 -37.62 -2.53
CA CYS A 107 -4.69 -38.79 -3.39
C CYS A 107 -4.20 -40.01 -2.57
N PRO A 108 -4.77 -41.20 -2.77
CA PRO A 108 -4.24 -42.48 -2.28
C PRO A 108 -2.97 -42.92 -3.01
#